data_AF-B6EJM4-F1
#
_entry.id   AF-B6EJM4-F1
#
_cell.length_a   1.000
_cell.length_b   1.000
_cell.length_c   1.000
_cell.angle_alpha   90.00
_cell.angle_beta   90.00
_cell.angle_gamma   90.00
#
_symmetry.space_group_name_H-M   'P 1'
#
loop_
_entity.id
_entity.type
_entity.pdbx_description
1 polymer ?
#
loop_
_entity_poly.entity_id
_entity_poly.type
_entity_poly.pdbx_seq_one_letter_code
_entity_poly.pdbx_strand_id
1 'polypeptide(L)' 'MMKDYELFIKINDAILLEFDIFKAWEKSLLLNAQNQLMDRFPISEPQRELLTKVLNKKRPKKKREKKPYC' A
#
# COMPACT_ATOMS: atom_id res chain seq x y z
N MET A 1 -5.08 17.54 0.00
CA MET A 1 -4.56 16.38 0.75
C MET A 1 -5.57 15.25 0.68
N MET A 2 -5.13 14.00 0.51
CA MET A 2 -6.00 12.82 0.63
C MET A 2 -6.47 12.70 2.09
N LYS A 3 -7.63 12.17 2.41
CA LYS A 3 -8.04 11.94 3.82
C LYS A 3 -7.43 10.65 4.37
N ASP A 4 -7.38 10.49 5.70
CA ASP A 4 -6.76 9.30 6.32
C ASP A 4 -7.51 8.01 6.01
N TYR A 5 -8.85 8.07 5.93
CA TYR A 5 -9.68 6.95 5.45
C TYR A 5 -9.34 6.53 4.01
N GLU A 6 -9.14 7.50 3.11
CA GLU A 6 -8.77 7.21 1.72
C GLU A 6 -7.36 6.62 1.63
N LEU A 7 -6.44 7.12 2.45
CA LEU A 7 -5.08 6.59 2.55
C LEU A 7 -5.10 5.15 3.07
N PHE A 8 -5.92 4.87 4.09
CA PHE A 8 -6.11 3.52 4.63
C PHE A 8 -6.59 2.53 3.57
N ILE A 9 -7.61 2.91 2.78
CA ILE A 9 -8.11 2.05 1.69
C ILE A 9 -7.01 1.76 0.67
N LYS A 10 -6.27 2.78 0.23
CA LYS A 10 -5.20 2.58 -0.77
C LYS A 10 -4.06 1.70 -0.26
N ILE A 11 -3.72 1.82 1.03
CA ILE A 11 -2.74 0.96 1.68
C ILE A 11 -3.26 -0.48 1.73
N ASN A 12 -4.52 -0.69 2.12
CA ASN A 12 -5.14 -2.01 2.14
C ASN A 12 -5.17 -2.64 0.75
N ASP A 13 -5.60 -1.92 -0.28
CA ASP A 13 -5.62 -2.42 -1.66
C ASP A 13 -4.21 -2.81 -2.13
N ALA A 14 -3.22 -1.98 -1.83
CA ALA A 14 -1.82 -2.28 -2.15
C ALA A 14 -1.33 -3.56 -1.46
N ILE A 15 -1.66 -3.75 -0.18
CA ILE A 15 -1.29 -4.94 0.59
C ILE A 15 -2.07 -6.17 0.11
N LEU A 16 -3.34 -6.07 -0.24
CA LEU A 16 -4.13 -7.25 -0.64
C LEU A 16 -3.84 -7.69 -2.07
N LEU A 17 -3.59 -6.74 -2.98
CA LEU A 17 -3.50 -7.03 -4.41
C LEU A 17 -2.07 -7.10 -4.93
N GLU A 18 -1.14 -6.37 -4.31
CA GLU A 18 0.17 -6.09 -4.89
C GLU A 18 1.35 -6.29 -3.94
N PHE A 19 1.14 -6.92 -2.76
CA PHE A 19 2.17 -7.05 -1.72
C PHE A 19 3.51 -7.62 -2.21
N ASP A 20 3.46 -8.63 -3.07
CA ASP A 20 4.67 -9.29 -3.59
C ASP A 20 5.54 -8.37 -4.46
N ILE A 21 4.94 -7.34 -5.06
CA ILE A 21 5.61 -6.44 -6.00
C ILE A 21 6.48 -5.41 -5.26
N PHE A 22 6.17 -5.16 -3.99
CA PHE A 22 6.89 -4.20 -3.15
C PHE A 22 8.23 -4.74 -2.65
N LYS A 23 9.21 -3.85 -2.52
CA LYS A 23 10.47 -4.15 -1.82
C LYS A 23 10.22 -4.36 -0.32
N ALA A 24 11.10 -5.08 0.35
CA ALA A 24 10.96 -5.39 1.79
C ALA A 24 10.72 -4.13 2.67
N TRP A 25 11.43 -3.02 2.39
CA TRP A 25 11.23 -1.77 3.11
C TRP A 25 9.89 -1.10 2.78
N GLU A 26 9.41 -1.20 1.53
CA GLU A 26 8.10 -0.67 1.11
C GLU A 26 6.98 -1.45 1.80
N LYS A 27 7.10 -2.79 1.88
CA LYS A 27 6.17 -3.64 2.63
C LYS A 27 6.09 -3.25 4.11
N SER A 28 7.27 -3.07 4.73
CA SER A 28 7.35 -2.68 6.15
C SER A 28 6.71 -1.31 6.38
N LEU A 29 6.93 -0.35 5.48
CA LEU A 29 6.31 0.98 5.53
C LEU A 29 4.78 0.89 5.42
N LEU A 30 4.25 0.11 4.47
CA LEU A 30 2.82 -0.04 4.25
C LEU A 30 2.13 -0.71 5.46
N LEU A 31 2.71 -1.79 6.00
CA LEU A 31 2.18 -2.47 7.17
C LEU A 31 2.19 -1.58 8.41
N ASN A 32 3.28 -0.83 8.64
CA ASN A 32 3.35 0.09 9.76
C ASN A 32 2.28 1.19 9.64
N ALA A 33 2.13 1.78 8.45
CA ALA A 33 1.10 2.79 8.21
C ALA A 33 -0.32 2.23 8.35
N GLN A 34 -0.58 0.98 7.93
CA GLN A 34 -1.86 0.30 8.15
C GLN A 34 -2.17 0.17 9.64
N ASN A 35 -1.22 -0.32 10.44
CA ASN A 35 -1.38 -0.47 11.89
C ASN A 35 -1.61 0.88 12.58
N GLN A 36 -0.82 1.89 12.24
CA GLN A 36 -1.01 3.25 12.78
C GLN A 36 -2.41 3.79 12.48
N LEU A 37 -2.90 3.61 11.25
CA LEU A 37 -4.24 4.06 10.87
C LEU A 37 -5.36 3.26 11.55
N MET A 38 -5.16 1.96 11.79
CA MET A 38 -6.10 1.13 12.58
C MET A 38 -6.18 1.60 14.03
N ASP A 39 -5.03 1.89 14.64
CA ASP A 39 -4.92 2.35 16.02
C ASP A 39 -5.19 3.86 16.17
N ARG A 40 -5.60 4.55 15.09
CA ARG A 40 -5.86 5.99 15.01
C ARG A 40 -4.67 6.86 15.41
N PHE A 41 -3.46 6.34 15.25
CA PHE A 41 -2.25 7.14 15.38
C PHE A 41 -2.07 8.05 14.16
N PRO A 42 -1.66 9.31 14.37
CA PRO A 42 -1.45 10.25 13.28
C PRO A 42 -0.28 9.81 12.40
N ILE A 43 -0.46 9.96 11.08
CA ILE A 43 0.60 9.80 10.09
C ILE A 43 1.26 11.17 9.90
N SER A 44 2.59 11.24 10.03
CA SER A 44 3.32 12.49 9.78
C SER A 44 3.30 12.87 8.29
N GLU A 45 3.37 14.16 7.98
CA GLU A 45 3.40 14.62 6.58
C GLU A 45 4.55 14.01 5.75
N PRO A 46 5.80 13.90 6.25
CA PRO A 46 6.87 13.22 5.51
C PRO A 46 6.55 11.75 5.22
N GLN A 47 5.93 11.06 6.18
CA GLN A 47 5.48 9.69 6.00
C GLN A 47 4.37 9.60 4.95
N ARG A 48 3.44 10.56 4.96
CA ARG A 48 2.35 10.68 3.99
C ARG A 48 2.83 10.87 2.56
N GLU A 49 3.85 11.73 2.39
CA GLU A 49 4.51 11.92 1.09
C GLU A 49 5.20 10.64 0.62
N LEU A 50 5.91 9.96 1.52
CA LEU A 50 6.59 8.71 1.19
C LEU A 50 5.60 7.61 0.81
N LEU A 51 4.52 7.45 1.57
CA LEU A 51 3.42 6.52 1.28
C LEU A 51 2.81 6.84 -0.09
N THR A 52 2.55 8.11 -0.39
CA THR A 52 2.00 8.54 -1.68
C THR A 52 2.94 8.17 -2.83
N LYS A 53 4.25 8.38 -2.67
CA LYS A 53 5.27 7.99 -3.67
C LYS A 53 5.29 6.48 -3.88
N VAL A 54 5.25 5.70 -2.80
CA VAL A 54 5.24 4.23 -2.86
C VAL A 54 3.96 3.73 -3.54
N LEU A 55 2.80 4.26 -3.16
CA LEU A 55 1.47 3.87 -3.67
C LEU A 55 1.28 4.21 -5.15
N ASN A 56 1.73 5.38 -5.60
CA ASN A 56 1.56 5.86 -6.99
C ASN A 56 2.65 5.40 -7.96
N LYS A 57 3.67 4.68 -7.47
CA LYS A 57 4.73 4.15 -8.32
C LYS A 57 4.12 3.28 -9.41
N LYS A 58 4.42 3.55 -10.68
CA LYS A 58 3.97 2.70 -11.80
C LYS A 58 4.58 1.32 -11.60
N ARG A 59 3.73 0.32 -11.35
CA ARG A 59 4.15 -1.07 -11.20
C ARG A 59 3.88 -1.85 -12.50
N PRO A 60 4.76 -2.78 -12.87
CA PRO A 60 4.45 -3.72 -13.95
C PRO A 60 3.21 -4.51 -13.53
N LYS A 61 2.15 -4.46 -14.35
CA LYS A 61 0.95 -5.26 -14.10
C LYS A 61 1.38 -6.73 -14.05
N LYS A 62 1.19 -7.42 -12.92
CA LYS A 62 1.26 -8.89 -12.89
C LYS A 62 0.32 -9.36 -14.00
N LYS A 63 0.86 -10.00 -15.05
CA LYS A 63 0.01 -10.70 -16.02
C LYS A 63 -0.81 -11.68 -15.20
N ARG A 64 -2.14 -11.52 -15.18
CA ARG A 64 -3.02 -12.55 -14.63
C ARG A 64 -2.81 -13.79 -15.50
N GLU A 65 -1.99 -14.73 -15.04
CA GLU A 65 -2.05 -16.08 -15.57
C GLU A 65 -3.45 -16.58 -15.23
N LYS A 66 -4.30 -16.71 -16.25
CA LYS A 66 -5.51 -17.52 -16.13
C LYS A 66 -5.00 -18.93 -15.84
N LYS A 67 -4.98 -19.33 -14.57
CA LYS A 67 -4.82 -20.75 -14.25
C LYS A 67 -5.98 -21.47 -14.94
N PRO A 68 -5.72 -22.38 -15.89
CA PRO A 68 -6.78 -23.24 -16.38
C PRO A 68 -7.28 -24.02 -15.16
N TYR A 69 -8.59 -24.00 -14.94
CA TYR A 69 -9.21 -24.95 -14.02
C TYR A 69 -9.00 -26.34 -14.65
N CYS A 70 -8.20 -27.18 -13.99
CA CYS A 70 -8.16 -28.61 -14.26
C CYS A 70 -9.33 -29.28 -13.55
#